data_AF-A0A505I460-F1
#
_entry.id   AF-A0A505I460-F1
#
_cell.length_a   1.000
_cell.length_b   1.000
_cell.length_c   1.000
_cell.angle_alpha   90.00
_cell.angle_beta   90.00
_cell.angle_gamma   90.00
#
_symmetry.space_group_name_H-M   'P 1'
#
loop_
_entity.id
_entity.type
_entity.pdbx_description
1 polymer ?
#
loop_
_entity_poly.entity_id
_entity_poly.type
_entity_poly.pdbx_seq_one_letter_code
_entity_poly.pdbx_strand_id
1 'polypeptide(L)'
;MPPSRPITLIVATTPIPTEGSSIRLGIGHSGTLPWPRIKTDMSFFARVTSRAPTPGTTNAIIMGRKTYDSVPAHLRPLAKRISTIITRDVDSLTERVGREVEVRREKIAASAAASTSAGGNGGSAEQPATDAIVCGGLNDALQQLETRYGEEGKLGKVFVIGGAEIYGAVLAAGKGVWGGPVRIVMTNVEKKGYAEGNKGEVFECDTFFPVDEELFLEKEGWRKGADGGL
;
A
#
# COMPACT_ATOMS: atom_id res chain seq x y z
N MET A 1 -15.64 -22.49 -2.06
CA MET A 1 -15.62 -21.09 -1.58
C MET A 1 -14.22 -20.55 -1.83
N PRO A 2 -14.04 -19.38 -2.44
CA PRO A 2 -12.71 -18.77 -2.53
C PRO A 2 -12.15 -18.59 -1.11
N PRO A 3 -10.84 -18.76 -0.90
CA PRO A 3 -10.24 -18.65 0.42
C PRO A 3 -10.48 -17.25 0.98
N SER A 4 -10.97 -17.17 2.23
CA SER A 4 -11.09 -15.88 2.92
C SER A 4 -9.70 -15.32 3.20
N ARG A 5 -9.36 -14.21 2.53
CA ARG A 5 -8.05 -13.58 2.65
C ARG A 5 -8.15 -12.27 3.43
N PRO A 6 -7.29 -12.05 4.43
CA PRO A 6 -7.27 -10.77 5.12
C PRO A 6 -6.75 -9.67 4.19
N ILE A 7 -7.41 -8.52 4.18
CA ILE A 7 -6.91 -7.31 3.52
C ILE A 7 -6.21 -6.43 4.55
N THR A 8 -5.03 -5.92 4.22
CA THR A 8 -4.28 -5.02 5.10
C THR A 8 -4.16 -3.64 4.47
N LEU A 9 -4.81 -2.64 5.05
CA LEU A 9 -4.51 -1.24 4.76
C LEU A 9 -3.17 -0.91 5.41
N ILE A 10 -2.25 -0.31 4.67
CA ILE A 10 -1.01 0.26 5.20
C ILE A 10 -1.01 1.75 4.89
N VAL A 11 -0.85 2.57 5.92
CA VAL A 11 -1.00 4.04 5.81
C VAL A 11 -0.10 4.74 6.82
N ALA A 12 0.46 5.88 6.42
CA ALA A 12 1.07 6.82 7.35
C ALA A 12 0.12 8.03 7.50
N THR A 13 -0.13 8.46 8.73
CA THR A 13 -1.07 9.54 9.04
C THR A 13 -0.44 10.57 9.96
N THR A 14 -0.90 11.82 9.88
CA THR A 14 -0.62 12.87 10.87
C THR A 14 -1.92 13.32 11.52
N PRO A 15 -1.96 13.51 12.84
CA PRO A 15 -3.15 14.05 13.51
C PRO A 15 -3.32 15.54 13.16
N ILE A 16 -4.53 15.92 12.78
CA ILE A 16 -4.96 17.28 12.44
C ILE A 16 -6.15 17.63 13.34
N PRO A 17 -5.95 18.44 14.39
CA PRO A 17 -7.04 18.93 15.23
C PRO A 17 -8.05 19.73 14.39
N THR A 18 -9.34 19.51 14.62
CA THR A 18 -10.42 20.29 14.02
C THR A 18 -11.14 21.15 15.06
N GLU A 19 -11.88 22.15 14.59
CA GLU A 19 -12.84 22.86 15.42
C GLU A 19 -13.85 21.83 15.98
N GLY A 20 -14.01 21.79 17.31
CA GLY A 20 -14.88 20.81 17.99
C GLY A 20 -14.18 19.64 18.69
N SER A 21 -12.85 19.69 18.89
CA SER A 21 -12.05 18.71 19.64
C SER A 21 -11.83 17.34 18.98
N SER A 22 -12.40 17.09 17.80
CA SER A 22 -12.09 15.88 17.01
C SER A 22 -10.74 15.99 16.30
N ILE A 23 -10.15 14.84 15.96
CA ILE A 23 -8.86 14.73 15.28
C ILE A 23 -9.06 14.00 13.95
N ARG A 24 -8.73 14.66 12.84
CA ARG A 24 -8.67 14.03 11.52
C ARG A 24 -7.26 13.51 11.25
N LEU A 25 -7.18 12.45 10.45
CA LEU A 25 -5.92 11.80 10.10
C LEU A 25 -5.48 12.21 8.69
N GLY A 26 -4.59 13.18 8.61
CA GLY A 26 -4.06 13.69 7.34
C GLY A 26 -3.12 12.68 6.66
N ILE A 27 -3.26 12.49 5.35
CA ILE A 27 -2.45 11.54 4.56
C ILE A 27 -1.89 12.13 3.26
N GLY A 28 -2.37 13.30 2.85
CA GLY A 28 -1.94 13.91 1.59
C GLY A 28 -2.15 15.42 1.56
N HIS A 29 -1.30 16.06 0.77
CA HIS A 29 -1.37 17.47 0.42
C HIS A 29 -0.88 17.67 -1.01
N SER A 30 -1.68 18.33 -1.85
CA SER A 30 -1.36 18.62 -3.25
C SER A 30 -0.91 17.40 -4.06
N GLY A 31 -1.52 16.22 -3.80
CA GLY A 31 -1.20 14.96 -4.48
C GLY A 31 0.09 14.26 -4.01
N THR A 32 0.74 14.75 -2.95
CA THR A 32 1.94 14.15 -2.35
C THR A 32 1.76 13.92 -0.84
N LEU A 33 2.76 13.35 -0.18
CA LEU A 33 2.75 13.23 1.29
C LEU A 33 2.87 14.62 1.95
N PRO A 34 2.16 14.89 3.07
CA PRO A 34 2.19 16.20 3.73
C PRO A 34 3.53 16.58 4.37
N TRP A 35 4.43 15.60 4.53
CA TRP A 35 5.71 15.74 5.21
C TRP A 35 6.89 15.45 4.29
N PRO A 36 8.08 15.99 4.61
CA PRO A 36 9.32 15.60 3.94
C PRO A 36 9.57 14.10 4.01
N ARG A 37 10.41 13.58 3.11
CA ARG A 37 10.73 12.15 3.04
C ARG A 37 11.25 11.59 4.38
N ILE A 38 10.45 10.75 5.04
CA ILE A 38 10.83 10.00 6.25
C ILE A 38 11.42 8.65 5.82
N LYS A 39 12.76 8.51 5.87
CA LYS A 39 13.46 7.31 5.40
C LYS A 39 12.99 6.03 6.12
N THR A 40 12.78 6.10 7.43
CA THR A 40 12.37 4.96 8.26
C THR A 40 11.01 4.41 7.84
N ASP A 41 10.03 5.29 7.62
CA ASP A 41 8.70 4.92 7.12
C ASP A 41 8.78 4.31 5.71
N MET A 42 9.52 4.95 4.81
CA MET A 42 9.72 4.41 3.45
C MET A 42 10.38 3.02 3.45
N SER A 43 11.38 2.80 4.29
CA SER A 43 12.04 1.49 4.44
C SER A 43 11.11 0.47 5.09
N PHE A 44 10.30 0.88 6.07
CA PHE A 44 9.28 0.03 6.70
C PHE A 44 8.24 -0.42 5.66
N PHE A 45 7.62 0.54 4.95
CA PHE A 45 6.66 0.29 3.89
C PHE A 45 7.24 -0.64 2.82
N ALA A 46 8.44 -0.34 2.32
CA ALA A 46 9.07 -1.13 1.29
C ALA A 46 9.27 -2.58 1.73
N ARG A 47 9.79 -2.79 2.95
CA ARG A 47 10.05 -4.11 3.52
C ARG A 47 8.77 -4.91 3.79
N VAL A 48 7.76 -4.29 4.41
CA VAL A 48 6.50 -4.97 4.76
C VAL A 48 5.75 -5.39 3.50
N THR A 49 5.66 -4.50 2.52
CA THR A 49 4.91 -4.79 1.29
C THR A 49 5.65 -5.73 0.34
N SER A 50 6.99 -5.79 0.34
CA SER A 50 7.74 -6.71 -0.54
C SER A 50 8.06 -8.08 0.06
N ARG A 51 7.92 -8.26 1.38
CA ARG A 51 8.24 -9.53 2.04
C ARG A 51 7.10 -10.52 1.85
N ALA A 52 7.29 -11.46 0.92
CA ALA A 52 6.37 -12.56 0.69
C ALA A 52 6.19 -13.43 1.95
N PRO A 53 4.95 -13.89 2.27
CA PRO A 53 4.69 -14.74 3.43
C PRO A 53 5.29 -16.14 3.28
N THR A 54 5.35 -16.66 2.06
CA THR A 54 5.88 -17.99 1.73
C THR A 54 6.74 -17.92 0.48
N PRO A 55 7.77 -18.78 0.34
CA PRO A 55 8.53 -18.90 -0.91
C PRO A 55 7.63 -19.14 -2.12
N GLY A 56 7.98 -18.58 -3.28
CA GLY A 56 7.18 -18.69 -4.52
C GLY A 56 5.96 -17.77 -4.58
N THR A 57 5.66 -17.00 -3.52
CA THR A 57 4.57 -16.01 -3.55
C THR A 57 5.06 -14.58 -3.73
N THR A 58 4.18 -13.74 -4.26
CA THR A 58 4.40 -12.29 -4.40
C THR A 58 3.24 -11.53 -3.78
N ASN A 59 3.54 -10.54 -2.95
CA ASN A 59 2.50 -9.68 -2.37
C ASN A 59 1.94 -8.73 -3.44
N ALA A 60 0.66 -8.40 -3.31
CA ALA A 60 0.02 -7.38 -4.13
C ALA A 60 -0.17 -6.08 -3.34
N ILE A 61 -0.06 -4.95 -4.04
CA ILE A 61 -0.39 -3.62 -3.54
C ILE A 61 -1.52 -3.04 -4.39
N ILE A 62 -2.64 -2.70 -3.77
CA ILE A 62 -3.80 -2.08 -4.42
C ILE A 62 -3.73 -0.58 -4.14
N MET A 63 -3.82 0.21 -5.21
CA MET A 63 -3.79 1.67 -5.12
C MET A 63 -4.69 2.34 -6.16
N GLY A 64 -5.09 3.58 -5.88
CA GLY A 64 -5.77 4.43 -6.87
C GLY A 64 -4.79 5.05 -7.85
N ARG A 65 -5.26 5.44 -9.04
CA ARG A 65 -4.45 6.09 -10.09
C ARG A 65 -3.63 7.28 -9.58
N LYS A 66 -4.22 8.16 -8.75
CA LYS A 66 -3.50 9.32 -8.19
C LYS A 66 -2.33 8.92 -7.29
N THR A 67 -2.49 7.87 -6.48
CA THR A 67 -1.41 7.31 -5.64
C THR A 67 -0.34 6.65 -6.49
N TYR A 68 -0.71 5.98 -7.58
CA TYR A 68 0.27 5.51 -8.54
C TYR A 68 1.03 6.67 -9.19
N ASP A 69 0.37 7.78 -9.50
CA ASP A 69 0.99 8.99 -10.07
C ASP A 69 1.89 9.77 -9.11
N SER A 70 1.68 9.66 -7.80
CA SER A 70 2.54 10.32 -6.81
C SER A 70 3.87 9.61 -6.58
N VAL A 71 4.00 8.34 -6.97
CA VAL A 71 5.27 7.60 -6.90
C VAL A 71 6.20 8.11 -8.02
N PRO A 72 7.49 8.41 -7.73
CA PRO A 72 8.43 8.85 -8.75
C PRO A 72 8.51 7.86 -9.93
N ALA A 73 8.46 8.37 -11.16
CA ALA A 73 8.36 7.56 -12.37
C ALA A 73 9.42 6.45 -12.48
N HIS A 74 10.66 6.71 -12.04
CA HIS A 74 11.76 5.74 -12.07
C HIS A 74 11.61 4.58 -11.05
N LEU A 75 10.70 4.72 -10.09
CA LEU A 75 10.39 3.69 -9.08
C LEU A 75 9.12 2.91 -9.40
N ARG A 76 8.37 3.30 -10.44
CA ARG A 76 7.13 2.64 -10.85
C ARG A 76 7.39 1.58 -11.94
N PRO A 77 6.62 0.49 -11.94
CA PRO A 77 5.90 -0.05 -10.77
C PRO A 77 6.87 -0.44 -9.64
N LEU A 78 6.36 -0.51 -8.41
CA LEU A 78 7.19 -0.83 -7.24
C LEU A 78 7.70 -2.28 -7.35
N ALA A 79 9.01 -2.45 -7.43
CA ALA A 79 9.65 -3.76 -7.62
C ALA A 79 9.31 -4.78 -6.52
N LYS A 80 9.38 -6.07 -6.84
CA LYS A 80 9.13 -7.22 -5.94
C LYS A 80 7.70 -7.31 -5.39
N ARG A 81 6.74 -6.72 -6.11
CA ARG A 81 5.30 -6.66 -5.79
C ARG A 81 4.50 -6.71 -7.09
N ILE A 82 3.24 -7.13 -6.96
CA ILE A 82 2.22 -6.94 -7.99
C ILE A 82 1.53 -5.59 -7.72
N SER A 83 1.68 -4.62 -8.61
CA SER A 83 1.03 -3.32 -8.50
C SER A 83 -0.36 -3.35 -9.14
N THR A 84 -1.41 -3.20 -8.36
CA THR A 84 -2.80 -3.19 -8.83
C THR A 84 -3.35 -1.77 -8.78
N ILE A 85 -3.58 -1.16 -9.95
CA ILE A 85 -3.99 0.23 -10.08
C ILE A 85 -5.46 0.32 -10.46
N ILE A 86 -6.25 0.99 -9.63
CA ILE A 86 -7.67 1.24 -9.87
C ILE A 86 -7.85 2.60 -10.57
N THR A 87 -8.57 2.58 -11.69
CA THR A 87 -8.86 3.75 -12.53
C THR A 87 -10.23 3.61 -13.20
N ARG A 88 -10.82 4.74 -13.62
CA ARG A 88 -12.01 4.74 -14.49
C ARG A 88 -11.67 4.65 -15.98
N ASP A 89 -10.43 4.96 -16.33
CA ASP A 89 -9.89 4.91 -17.70
C ASP A 89 -8.87 3.77 -17.78
N VAL A 90 -9.37 2.54 -17.95
CA VAL A 90 -8.57 1.30 -17.86
C VAL A 90 -7.68 1.14 -19.09
N ASP A 91 -8.22 1.37 -20.29
CA ASP A 91 -7.53 1.09 -21.54
C ASP A 91 -6.26 1.94 -21.69
N SER A 92 -6.41 3.26 -21.55
CA SER A 92 -5.31 4.24 -21.62
C SER A 92 -4.22 3.94 -20.59
N LEU A 93 -4.62 3.62 -19.35
CA LEU A 93 -3.66 3.37 -18.29
C LEU A 93 -2.95 2.03 -18.45
N THR A 94 -3.63 1.02 -19.01
CA THR A 94 -3.05 -0.32 -19.25
C THR A 94 -1.84 -0.24 -20.17
N GLU A 95 -1.94 0.48 -21.29
CA GLU A 95 -0.83 0.66 -22.23
C GLU A 95 0.37 1.39 -21.59
N ARG A 96 0.11 2.41 -20.78
CA ARG A 96 1.16 3.16 -20.06
C ARG A 96 1.85 2.25 -19.04
N VAL A 97 1.07 1.57 -18.20
CA VAL A 97 1.59 0.71 -17.13
C VAL A 97 2.35 -0.49 -17.71
N GLY A 98 1.88 -1.07 -18.81
CA GLY A 98 2.58 -2.16 -19.49
C GLY A 98 4.00 -1.77 -19.92
N ARG A 99 4.17 -0.57 -20.49
CA ARG A 99 5.50 -0.03 -20.84
C ARG A 99 6.37 0.21 -19.60
N GLU A 100 5.79 0.74 -18.52
CA GLU A 100 6.51 0.97 -17.26
C GLU A 100 6.98 -0.36 -16.62
N VAL A 101 6.16 -1.42 -16.68
CA VAL A 101 6.52 -2.77 -16.21
C VAL A 101 7.72 -3.31 -16.98
N GLU A 102 7.71 -3.23 -18.31
CA GLU A 102 8.78 -3.79 -19.14
C GLU A 102 10.12 -3.11 -18.85
N VAL A 103 10.14 -1.79 -18.88
CA VAL A 103 11.33 -0.99 -18.52
C VAL A 103 11.83 -1.33 -17.12
N ARG A 104 10.92 -1.60 -16.18
CA ARG A 104 11.30 -1.96 -14.82
C ARG A 104 11.89 -3.35 -14.73
N ARG A 105 11.33 -4.33 -15.46
CA ARG A 105 11.85 -5.71 -15.53
C ARG A 105 13.24 -5.74 -16.14
N GLU A 106 13.45 -5.04 -17.26
CA GLU A 106 14.77 -4.91 -17.90
C GLU A 106 15.81 -4.33 -16.94
N LYS A 107 15.49 -3.24 -16.22
CA LYS A 107 16.39 -2.64 -15.22
C LYS A 107 16.73 -3.61 -14.08
N ILE A 108 15.75 -4.39 -13.61
CA ILE A 108 15.96 -5.39 -12.56
C ILE A 108 16.87 -6.50 -13.08
N ALA A 109 16.61 -7.02 -14.28
CA ALA A 109 17.42 -8.06 -14.92
C ALA A 109 18.88 -7.59 -15.12
N ALA A 110 19.08 -6.37 -15.63
CA ALA A 110 20.41 -5.78 -15.79
C ALA A 110 21.15 -5.65 -14.45
N SER A 111 20.46 -5.22 -13.38
CA SER A 111 21.06 -5.13 -12.05
C SER A 111 21.41 -6.48 -11.43
N ALA A 112 20.61 -7.53 -11.73
CA ALA A 112 20.88 -8.89 -11.29
C ALA A 112 22.11 -9.46 -12.00
N ALA A 113 22.19 -9.30 -13.33
CA ALA A 113 23.34 -9.75 -14.12
C ALA A 113 24.66 -9.09 -13.67
N ALA A 114 24.65 -7.79 -13.38
CA ALA A 114 25.81 -7.07 -12.87
C ALA A 114 26.25 -7.54 -11.45
N SER A 115 25.32 -8.05 -10.65
CA SER A 115 25.59 -8.56 -9.31
C SER A 115 26.18 -9.98 -9.35
N THR A 116 25.80 -10.81 -10.33
CA THR A 116 26.31 -12.18 -10.51
C THR A 116 27.79 -12.20 -10.92
N SER A 117 28.27 -11.18 -11.63
CA SER A 117 29.69 -11.04 -12.00
C SER A 117 30.64 -10.70 -10.82
N ALA A 118 30.11 -10.41 -9.62
CA ALA A 118 30.90 -10.00 -8.46
C ALA A 118 31.10 -11.10 -7.38
N GLY A 119 30.86 -12.38 -7.71
CA GLY A 119 31.31 -13.52 -6.89
C GLY A 119 30.43 -13.90 -5.68
N GLY A 120 29.14 -13.53 -5.67
CA GLY A 120 28.21 -13.91 -4.60
C GLY A 120 27.61 -15.31 -4.78
N ASN A 121 28.05 -16.28 -3.96
CA ASN A 121 27.41 -17.58 -3.81
C ASN A 121 26.08 -17.40 -3.02
N GLY A 122 24.92 -17.61 -3.65
CA GLY A 122 23.63 -17.45 -2.98
C GLY A 122 22.52 -18.18 -3.72
N GLY A 123 21.94 -19.19 -3.06
CA GLY A 123 20.95 -20.11 -3.62
C GLY A 123 19.79 -19.44 -4.35
N SER A 124 19.25 -20.18 -5.32
CA SER A 124 18.10 -19.84 -6.17
C SER A 124 16.79 -19.75 -5.37
N ALA A 125 16.71 -18.84 -4.40
CA ALA A 125 15.44 -18.45 -3.82
C ALA A 125 14.69 -17.62 -4.87
N GLU A 126 13.60 -18.20 -5.41
CA GLU A 126 12.70 -17.55 -6.36
C GLU A 126 12.27 -16.19 -5.79
N GLN A 127 12.76 -15.11 -6.42
CA GLN A 127 12.50 -13.75 -5.97
C GLN A 127 11.05 -13.36 -6.30
N PRO A 128 10.39 -12.53 -5.47
CA PRO A 128 9.05 -12.03 -5.79
C PRO A 128 9.03 -11.30 -7.13
N ALA A 129 8.00 -11.57 -7.92
CA ALA A 129 7.84 -10.99 -9.25
C ALA A 129 7.64 -9.46 -9.17
N THR A 130 7.95 -8.77 -10.26
CA THR A 130 7.54 -7.37 -10.47
C THR A 130 6.54 -7.35 -11.61
N ASP A 131 5.30 -6.99 -11.29
CA ASP A 131 4.20 -6.98 -12.23
C ASP A 131 3.22 -5.84 -11.92
N ALA A 132 2.34 -5.54 -12.87
CA ALA A 132 1.24 -4.61 -12.63
C ALA A 132 -0.02 -4.97 -13.41
N ILE A 133 -1.16 -4.71 -12.80
CA ILE A 133 -2.49 -4.86 -13.40
C ILE A 133 -3.29 -3.57 -13.22
N VAL A 134 -4.14 -3.25 -14.20
CA VAL A 134 -5.02 -2.08 -14.17
C VAL A 134 -6.45 -2.58 -14.13
N CYS A 135 -7.25 -2.02 -13.23
CA CYS A 135 -8.59 -2.51 -12.91
C CYS A 135 -9.60 -1.35 -12.84
N GLY A 136 -10.85 -1.65 -13.15
CA GLY A 136 -11.96 -0.68 -13.15
C GLY A 136 -12.53 -0.37 -11.76
N GLY A 137 -12.17 -1.17 -10.75
CA GLY A 137 -12.70 -1.03 -9.39
C GLY A 137 -12.08 -2.02 -8.41
N LEU A 138 -12.47 -1.94 -7.13
CA LEU A 138 -11.93 -2.79 -6.07
C LEU A 138 -12.28 -4.27 -6.25
N ASN A 139 -13.54 -4.58 -6.58
CA ASN A 139 -13.97 -5.97 -6.77
C ASN A 139 -13.27 -6.62 -7.98
N ASP A 140 -13.17 -5.89 -9.09
CA ASP A 140 -12.43 -6.32 -10.28
C ASP A 140 -10.94 -6.53 -9.96
N ALA A 141 -10.31 -5.62 -9.21
CA ALA A 141 -8.94 -5.78 -8.73
C ALA A 141 -8.72 -7.07 -7.93
N LEU A 142 -9.61 -7.36 -6.98
CA LEU A 142 -9.52 -8.57 -6.16
C LEU A 142 -9.76 -9.84 -6.97
N GLN A 143 -10.73 -9.81 -7.89
CA GLN A 143 -11.00 -10.94 -8.79
C GLN A 143 -9.80 -11.21 -9.70
N GLN A 144 -9.23 -10.19 -10.33
CA GLN A 144 -8.06 -10.35 -11.20
C GLN A 144 -6.82 -10.83 -10.44
N LEU A 145 -6.61 -10.39 -9.20
CA LEU A 145 -5.54 -10.91 -8.36
C LEU A 145 -5.73 -12.41 -8.07
N GLU A 146 -6.94 -12.83 -7.72
CA GLU A 146 -7.23 -14.23 -7.44
C GLU A 146 -7.07 -15.10 -8.69
N THR A 147 -7.65 -14.69 -9.82
CA THR A 147 -7.58 -15.46 -11.08
C THR A 147 -6.16 -15.56 -11.62
N ARG A 148 -5.36 -14.47 -11.58
CA ARG A 148 -4.01 -14.47 -12.19
C ARG A 148 -2.94 -15.07 -11.31
N TYR A 149 -3.08 -14.97 -9.98
CA TYR A 149 -2.01 -15.35 -9.04
C TYR A 149 -2.52 -16.21 -7.88
N GLY A 150 -3.78 -16.05 -7.47
CA GLY A 150 -4.38 -16.78 -6.35
C GLY A 150 -4.60 -18.26 -6.65
N GLU A 151 -5.20 -18.58 -7.80
CA GLU A 151 -5.51 -19.95 -8.23
C GLU A 151 -4.25 -20.81 -8.41
N GLU A 152 -3.15 -20.19 -8.83
CA GLU A 152 -1.84 -20.84 -8.95
C GLU A 152 -1.03 -20.85 -7.64
N GLY A 153 -1.59 -20.32 -6.54
CA GLY A 153 -0.89 -20.25 -5.24
C GLY A 153 0.29 -19.28 -5.19
N LYS A 154 0.42 -18.38 -6.18
CA LYS A 154 1.48 -17.37 -6.29
C LYS A 154 1.15 -16.05 -5.58
N LEU A 155 -0.09 -15.85 -5.16
CA LEU A 155 -0.53 -14.64 -4.47
C LEU A 155 -0.21 -14.70 -2.96
N GLY A 156 0.63 -13.77 -2.51
CA GLY A 156 0.97 -13.56 -1.10
C GLY A 156 -0.06 -12.72 -0.34
N LYS A 157 0.41 -11.81 0.50
CA LYS A 157 -0.44 -10.84 1.21
C LYS A 157 -0.92 -9.75 0.26
N VAL A 158 -2.14 -9.25 0.45
CA VAL A 158 -2.69 -8.11 -0.28
C VAL A 158 -2.76 -6.89 0.61
N PHE A 159 -2.06 -5.84 0.20
CA PHE A 159 -2.02 -4.56 0.88
C PHE A 159 -2.80 -3.52 0.09
N VAL A 160 -3.57 -2.70 0.79
CA VAL A 160 -4.18 -1.49 0.22
C VAL A 160 -3.32 -0.32 0.68
N ILE A 161 -2.75 0.40 -0.28
CA ILE A 161 -1.78 1.48 0.00
C ILE A 161 -2.35 2.89 -0.29
N GLY A 162 -3.67 2.97 -0.52
CA GLY A 162 -4.42 4.21 -0.66
C GLY A 162 -4.78 4.59 -2.09
N GLY A 163 -5.23 5.81 -2.36
CA GLY A 163 -5.46 6.90 -1.41
C GLY A 163 -6.78 6.80 -0.67
N ALA A 164 -7.26 7.94 -0.16
CA ALA A 164 -8.48 8.07 0.64
C ALA A 164 -9.70 7.35 0.05
N GLU A 165 -9.93 7.48 -1.26
CA GLU A 165 -11.06 6.84 -1.96
C GLU A 165 -10.98 5.30 -1.89
N ILE A 166 -9.78 4.73 -2.08
CA ILE A 166 -9.59 3.27 -2.06
C ILE A 166 -9.65 2.75 -0.63
N TYR A 167 -9.07 3.47 0.34
CA TYR A 167 -9.24 3.14 1.75
C TYR A 167 -10.72 3.14 2.15
N GLY A 168 -11.47 4.17 1.75
CA GLY A 168 -12.89 4.30 2.04
C GLY A 168 -13.71 3.16 1.46
N ALA A 169 -13.43 2.78 0.21
CA ALA A 169 -14.11 1.65 -0.43
C ALA A 169 -13.88 0.32 0.32
N VAL A 170 -12.65 0.05 0.78
CA VAL A 170 -12.34 -1.18 1.52
C VAL A 170 -12.98 -1.18 2.89
N LEU A 171 -12.95 -0.05 3.60
CA LEU A 171 -13.54 0.08 4.94
C LEU A 171 -15.06 -0.02 4.91
N ALA A 172 -15.71 0.59 3.90
CA ALA A 172 -17.15 0.49 3.69
C ALA A 172 -17.60 -0.95 3.37
N ALA A 173 -16.78 -1.71 2.63
CA ALA A 173 -17.06 -3.11 2.32
C ALA A 173 -16.83 -4.07 3.51
N GLY A 174 -15.95 -3.69 4.46
CA GLY A 174 -15.69 -4.43 5.69
C GLY A 174 -15.32 -5.90 5.45
N LYS A 175 -15.90 -6.81 6.24
CA LYS A 175 -15.68 -8.28 6.09
C LYS A 175 -16.17 -8.82 4.74
N GLY A 176 -17.03 -8.08 4.03
CA GLY A 176 -17.57 -8.47 2.72
C GLY A 176 -16.62 -8.26 1.56
N VAL A 177 -15.53 -7.49 1.73
CA VAL A 177 -14.65 -7.10 0.62
C VAL A 177 -13.98 -8.29 -0.07
N TRP A 178 -13.56 -9.30 0.71
CA TRP A 178 -12.90 -10.51 0.20
C TRP A 178 -13.04 -11.71 1.14
N GLY A 179 -14.15 -11.73 1.90
CA GLY A 179 -14.50 -12.79 2.86
C GLY A 179 -13.62 -12.87 4.11
N GLY A 180 -12.53 -12.10 4.20
CA GLY A 180 -11.61 -12.06 5.34
C GLY A 180 -11.66 -10.76 6.15
N PRO A 181 -10.89 -10.68 7.25
CA PRO A 181 -10.85 -9.48 8.09
C PRO A 181 -10.06 -8.35 7.42
N VAL A 182 -10.46 -7.12 7.69
CA VAL A 182 -9.70 -5.92 7.34
C VAL A 182 -8.79 -5.54 8.51
N ARG A 183 -7.52 -5.25 8.22
CA ARG A 183 -6.52 -4.81 9.20
C ARG A 183 -5.94 -3.47 8.77
N ILE A 184 -5.55 -2.63 9.72
CA ILE A 184 -4.86 -1.37 9.44
C ILE A 184 -3.48 -1.42 10.10
N VAL A 185 -2.45 -1.18 9.30
CA VAL A 185 -1.07 -0.93 9.74
C VAL A 185 -0.84 0.56 9.58
N MET A 186 -0.71 1.25 10.71
CA MET A 186 -0.60 2.70 10.74
C MET A 186 0.76 3.14 11.25
N THR A 187 1.36 4.10 10.55
CA THR A 187 2.51 4.87 11.05
C THR A 187 2.03 6.26 11.43
N ASN A 188 2.17 6.61 12.71
CA ASN A 188 1.82 7.93 13.21
C ASN A 188 3.00 8.88 12.98
N VAL A 189 2.75 9.98 12.28
CA VAL A 189 3.73 11.01 11.93
C VAL A 189 3.32 12.30 12.61
N GLU A 190 4.19 12.83 13.46
CA GLU A 190 3.94 14.06 14.22
C GLU A 190 5.13 15.01 14.08
N LYS A 191 4.86 16.32 14.14
CA LYS A 191 5.94 17.30 14.30
C LYS A 191 6.50 17.20 15.72
N LYS A 192 7.79 17.52 15.87
CA LYS A 192 8.44 17.56 17.19
C LYS A 192 7.69 18.55 18.10
N GLY A 193 7.44 18.15 19.33
CA GLY A 193 6.68 18.94 20.31
C GLY A 193 5.16 18.75 20.27
N TYR A 194 4.59 18.06 19.26
CA TYR A 194 3.15 17.79 19.21
C TYR A 194 2.66 17.02 20.44
N ALA A 195 3.34 15.91 20.78
CA ALA A 195 3.06 15.10 21.97
C ALA A 195 3.31 15.84 23.30
N GLU A 196 4.11 16.92 23.28
CA GLU A 196 4.46 17.74 24.45
C GLU A 196 3.50 18.93 24.63
N GLY A 197 2.43 19.01 23.82
CA GLY A 197 1.39 20.03 23.90
C GLY A 197 1.47 21.14 22.87
N ASN A 198 2.50 21.16 22.00
CA ASN A 198 2.57 22.09 20.87
C ASN A 198 1.67 21.64 19.71
N LYS A 199 0.35 21.63 19.95
CA LYS A 199 -0.67 21.23 18.96
C LYS A 199 -0.90 22.28 17.86
N GLY A 200 -0.24 23.44 17.94
CA GLY A 200 -0.36 24.53 16.96
C GLY A 200 0.46 24.30 15.69
N GLU A 201 1.52 23.50 15.75
CA GLU A 201 2.32 23.14 14.58
C GLU A 201 1.90 21.78 14.03
N VAL A 202 1.03 21.78 13.03
CA VAL A 202 0.61 20.58 12.28
C VAL A 202 1.07 20.63 10.83
N PHE A 203 1.00 19.52 10.11
CA PHE A 203 1.19 19.51 8.67
C PHE A 203 -0.09 19.98 7.96
N GLU A 204 0.03 20.71 6.87
CA GLU A 204 -1.13 21.05 6.03
C GLU A 204 -1.57 19.81 5.25
N CYS A 205 -2.85 19.49 5.28
CA CYS A 205 -3.42 18.32 4.61
C CYS A 205 -4.72 18.71 3.88
N ASP A 206 -4.88 18.21 2.65
CA ASP A 206 -6.14 18.30 1.88
C ASP A 206 -6.83 16.94 1.72
N THR A 207 -6.09 15.86 2.02
CA THR A 207 -6.54 14.48 1.88
C THR A 207 -6.41 13.79 3.23
N PHE A 208 -7.49 13.16 3.67
CA PHE A 208 -7.60 12.54 5.00
C PHE A 208 -7.93 11.06 4.87
N PHE A 209 -7.45 10.27 5.83
CA PHE A 209 -7.90 8.90 6.02
C PHE A 209 -9.40 8.91 6.37
N PRO A 210 -10.20 7.98 5.83
CA PRO A 210 -11.67 8.06 5.91
C PRO A 210 -12.24 7.68 7.29
N VAL A 211 -11.37 7.41 8.27
CA VAL A 211 -11.74 7.22 9.67
C VAL A 211 -10.95 8.21 10.52
N ASP A 212 -11.59 8.71 11.57
CA ASP A 212 -10.99 9.58 12.57
C ASP A 212 -10.26 8.77 13.66
N GLU A 213 -9.61 9.48 14.58
CA GLU A 213 -8.96 8.85 15.73
C GLU A 213 -9.97 8.22 16.71
N GLU A 214 -11.22 8.69 16.70
CA GLU A 214 -12.29 8.21 17.57
C GLU A 214 -12.73 6.78 17.22
N LEU A 215 -12.65 6.39 15.94
CA LEU A 215 -12.85 5.00 15.47
C LEU A 215 -11.82 3.99 16.00
N PHE A 216 -10.65 4.44 16.47
CA PHE A 216 -9.67 3.56 17.13
C PHE A 216 -9.85 3.44 18.64
N LEU A 217 -10.78 4.21 19.23
CA LEU A 217 -11.24 3.97 20.58
C LEU A 217 -12.08 2.69 20.56
N GLU A 218 -11.89 1.80 21.55
CA GLU A 218 -12.42 0.42 21.60
C GLU A 218 -13.95 0.27 21.43
N LYS A 219 -14.69 1.38 21.32
CA LYS A 219 -16.16 1.44 21.23
C LYS A 219 -16.73 1.16 19.83
N GLU A 220 -15.94 1.19 18.76
CA GLU A 220 -16.43 1.11 17.36
C GLU A 220 -16.00 -0.18 16.62
N GLY A 221 -15.64 -1.25 17.34
CA GLY A 221 -15.38 -2.56 16.72
C GLY A 221 -13.98 -2.76 16.12
N TRP A 222 -13.08 -1.79 16.31
CA TRP A 222 -11.64 -1.93 16.07
C TRP A 222 -10.90 -2.25 17.37
N ARG A 223 -9.83 -3.05 17.26
CA ARG A 223 -8.92 -3.33 18.38
C ARG A 223 -7.50 -3.01 17.96
N LYS A 224 -6.74 -2.35 18.84
CA LYS A 224 -5.30 -2.17 18.64
C LYS A 224 -4.61 -3.53 18.77
N GLY A 225 -3.87 -3.94 17.73
CA GLY A 225 -3.05 -5.16 17.78
C GLY A 225 -1.83 -4.98 18.68
N ALA A 226 -1.27 -6.09 19.18
CA ALA A 226 0.02 -6.06 19.86
C ALA A 226 1.14 -5.64 18.88
N ASP A 227 2.12 -4.87 19.37
CA ASP A 227 3.23 -4.39 18.55
C ASP A 227 4.01 -5.58 17.93
N GLY A 228 4.20 -5.56 16.61
CA GLY A 228 5.01 -6.54 15.87
C GLY A 228 4.28 -7.69 15.17
N GLY A 229 2.95 -7.77 15.23
CA GLY A 229 2.16 -8.88 14.65
C GLY A 229 1.89 -8.83 13.14
N LEU A 230 2.88 -8.49 12.29
CA LEU A 230 2.71 -8.40 10.83
C LEU A 230 3.20 -9.60 10.03
#